data_AF-A0A4Y2JS29-F1
#
_entry.id   AF-A0A4Y2JS29-F1
#
_cell.length_a   1.000
_cell.length_b   1.000
_cell.length_c   1.000
_cell.angle_alpha   90.00
_cell.angle_beta   90.00
_cell.angle_gamma   90.00
#
_symmetry.space_group_name_H-M   'P 1'
#
loop_
_entity.id
_entity.type
_entity.pdbx_description
1 polymer ?
#
loop_
_entity_poly.entity_id
_entity_poly.type
_entity_poly.pdbx_seq_one_letter_code
_entity_poly.pdbx_strand_id
1 'polypeptide(L)'
;MARESSRRLKVSWSFDNDSARIHFQDLELRANSRRRIMNAIRERLRTERAQALQNDYARQGKVMKCVALSPASSHFYSDGAYTRFADWRFVFKARLGQVPLNGYKPWKAIQDQGCRYGDADRETLPHVLCHCNGRLYVMTLRHNALVTRVVKAITPKVTIISENRQVQGTNMRPDIIVQFENQILIIDITVTFEDEPDAFHRARERKKVRYNALLDHFKTPTNHVEIFAFVMGA
;
A
#
# COMPACT_ATOMS: atom_id res chain seq x y z
N MET A 1 -8.29 38.71 -23.95
CA MET A 1 -8.26 37.24 -23.79
C MET A 1 -6.89 36.58 -24.00
N ALA A 2 -6.18 36.79 -25.12
CA ALA A 2 -4.89 36.14 -25.36
C ALA A 2 -3.76 36.61 -24.42
N ARG A 3 -3.59 37.93 -24.24
CA ARG A 3 -2.57 38.53 -23.35
C ARG A 3 -2.69 38.09 -21.89
N GLU A 4 -3.92 37.99 -21.40
CA GLU A 4 -4.20 37.60 -20.01
C GLU A 4 -3.94 36.11 -19.76
N SER A 5 -4.22 35.28 -20.77
CA SER A 5 -3.86 33.86 -20.75
C SER A 5 -2.35 33.66 -20.82
N SER A 6 -1.64 34.44 -21.65
CA SER A 6 -0.17 34.43 -21.71
C SER A 6 0.45 34.89 -20.39
N ARG A 7 -0.08 35.92 -19.74
CA ARG A 7 0.37 36.36 -18.41
C ARG A 7 0.18 35.30 -17.34
N ARG A 8 -1.01 34.66 -17.29
CA ARG A 8 -1.31 33.59 -16.33
C ARG A 8 -0.38 32.38 -16.49
N LEU A 9 -0.05 32.03 -17.73
CA LEU A 9 0.82 30.90 -18.06
C LEU A 9 2.31 31.29 -18.17
N LYS A 10 2.68 32.55 -17.93
CA LYS A 10 4.05 33.06 -18.09
C LYS A 10 4.67 32.76 -19.47
N VAL A 11 3.86 32.89 -20.52
CA VAL A 11 4.25 32.68 -21.92
C VAL A 11 4.68 34.02 -22.51
N SER A 12 5.87 34.08 -23.13
CA SER A 12 6.35 35.25 -23.87
C SER A 12 6.36 35.00 -25.37
N TRP A 13 6.43 36.08 -26.15
CA TRP A 13 6.36 36.04 -27.61
C TRP A 13 7.56 36.81 -28.17
N SER A 14 8.17 36.28 -29.23
CA SER A 14 9.10 37.03 -30.06
C SER A 14 8.63 37.00 -31.50
N PHE A 15 9.03 38.02 -32.27
CA PHE A 15 8.72 38.14 -33.67
C PHE A 15 10.04 38.24 -34.43
N ASP A 16 10.27 37.30 -35.34
CA ASP A 16 11.46 37.21 -36.15
C ASP A 16 11.04 37.01 -37.61
N ASN A 17 11.39 37.96 -38.47
CA ASN A 17 11.08 37.97 -39.91
C ASN A 17 9.63 37.53 -40.21
N ASP A 18 8.64 38.28 -39.70
CA ASP A 18 7.19 38.03 -39.82
C ASP A 18 6.66 36.71 -39.23
N SER A 19 7.50 35.93 -38.54
CA SER A 19 7.09 34.72 -37.85
C SER A 19 7.02 34.93 -36.34
N ALA A 20 5.83 34.70 -35.77
CA ALA A 20 5.64 34.72 -34.33
C ALA A 20 6.18 33.41 -33.71
N ARG A 21 7.00 33.55 -32.68
CA ARG A 21 7.50 32.45 -31.84
C ARG A 21 6.98 32.63 -30.42
N ILE A 22 6.65 31.51 -29.80
CA ILE A 22 6.13 31.42 -28.44
C ILE A 22 7.20 30.78 -27.58
N HIS A 23 7.56 31.47 -26.50
CA HIS A 23 8.51 31.00 -25.52
C HIS A 23 7.77 30.60 -24.25
N PHE A 24 8.01 29.39 -23.79
CA PHE A 24 7.48 28.88 -22.54
C PHE A 24 8.58 28.08 -21.85
N GLN A 25 9.16 28.67 -20.79
CA GLN A 25 10.34 28.12 -20.11
C GLN A 25 11.52 27.96 -21.08
N ASP A 26 11.99 26.73 -21.29
CA ASP A 26 13.06 26.34 -22.22
C ASP A 26 12.54 25.99 -23.62
N LEU A 27 11.21 26.02 -23.84
CA LEU A 27 10.61 25.68 -25.14
C LEU A 27 10.46 26.91 -26.02
N GLU A 28 10.95 26.80 -27.25
CA GLU A 28 10.68 27.73 -28.35
C GLU A 28 9.78 27.07 -29.39
N LEU A 29 8.58 27.62 -29.59
CA LEU A 29 7.54 27.02 -30.42
C LEU A 29 7.10 28.00 -31.52
N ARG A 30 7.07 27.53 -32.77
CA ARG A 30 6.53 28.33 -33.88
C ARG A 30 5.01 28.47 -33.76
N ALA A 31 4.47 29.65 -34.05
CA ALA A 31 3.03 29.92 -34.00
C ALA A 31 2.19 29.16 -35.07
N ASN A 32 2.84 28.35 -35.91
CA ASN A 32 2.21 27.70 -37.07
C ASN A 32 1.30 26.51 -36.73
N SER A 33 1.34 25.98 -35.49
CA SER A 33 0.48 24.87 -35.08
C SER A 33 -0.02 25.02 -33.66
N ARG A 34 -1.23 25.57 -33.54
CA ARG A 34 -1.95 25.71 -32.26
C ARG A 34 -2.03 24.39 -31.50
N ARG A 35 -2.26 23.25 -32.18
CA ARG A 35 -2.35 21.93 -31.54
C ARG A 35 -1.00 21.52 -30.93
N ARG A 36 0.09 21.73 -31.66
CA ARG A 36 1.45 21.42 -31.17
C ARG A 36 1.81 22.28 -29.97
N ILE A 37 1.50 23.58 -30.03
CA ILE A 37 1.72 24.52 -28.93
C ILE A 37 0.94 24.10 -27.67
N MET A 38 -0.36 23.85 -27.83
CA MET A 38 -1.21 23.45 -26.71
C MET A 38 -0.78 22.12 -26.09
N ASN A 39 -0.38 21.14 -26.91
CA ASN A 39 0.09 19.86 -26.41
C ASN A 39 1.44 19.99 -25.68
N ALA A 40 2.41 20.73 -26.23
CA ALA A 40 3.71 20.93 -25.62
C ALA A 40 3.61 21.67 -24.27
N ILE A 41 2.85 22.76 -24.21
CA ILE A 41 2.65 23.53 -22.96
C ILE A 41 1.90 22.69 -21.93
N ARG A 42 0.82 21.98 -22.34
CA ARG A 42 0.08 21.10 -21.41
C ARG A 42 0.95 19.97 -20.87
N GLU A 43 1.77 19.37 -21.72
CA GLU A 43 2.65 18.28 -21.30
C GLU A 43 3.67 18.78 -20.29
N ARG A 44 4.35 19.90 -20.57
CA ARG A 44 5.30 20.52 -19.63
C ARG A 44 4.64 20.87 -18.29
N LEU A 45 3.47 21.54 -18.31
CA LEU A 45 2.73 21.86 -17.08
C LEU A 45 2.28 20.61 -16.31
N ARG A 46 1.95 19.52 -17.02
CA ARG A 46 1.63 18.23 -16.38
C ARG A 46 2.86 17.62 -15.75
N THR A 47 4.00 17.62 -16.44
CA THR A 47 5.28 17.12 -15.91
C THR A 47 5.70 17.91 -14.68
N GLU A 48 5.68 19.24 -14.73
CA GLU A 48 6.02 20.09 -13.58
C GLU A 48 5.07 19.88 -12.42
N ARG A 49 3.76 19.81 -12.68
CA ARG A 49 2.78 19.53 -11.64
C ARG A 49 2.99 18.14 -11.06
N ALA A 50 3.32 17.13 -11.87
CA ALA A 50 3.63 15.80 -11.40
C ALA A 50 4.91 15.80 -10.55
N GLN A 51 5.96 16.52 -10.95
CA GLN A 51 7.18 16.68 -10.18
C GLN A 51 6.94 17.43 -8.86
N ALA A 52 6.19 18.52 -8.87
CA ALA A 52 5.81 19.24 -7.66
C ALA A 52 4.97 18.35 -6.74
N LEU A 53 3.99 17.64 -7.30
CA LEU A 53 3.22 16.63 -6.57
C LEU A 53 4.13 15.56 -5.98
N GLN A 54 5.20 15.15 -6.69
CA GLN A 54 6.16 14.11 -6.32
C GLN A 54 7.24 14.53 -5.32
N ASN A 55 7.63 15.80 -5.33
CA ASN A 55 8.78 16.28 -4.58
C ASN A 55 8.37 17.20 -3.42
N ASP A 56 7.29 17.97 -3.60
CA ASP A 56 6.95 19.08 -2.68
C ASP A 56 5.79 18.73 -1.74
N TYR A 57 4.89 17.81 -2.13
CA TYR A 57 3.77 17.42 -1.27
C TYR A 57 4.21 16.34 -0.28
N ALA A 58 4.21 16.71 1.01
CA ALA A 58 4.58 15.84 2.13
C ALA A 58 3.72 14.58 2.32
N ARG A 59 2.57 14.47 1.63
CA ARG A 59 1.63 13.35 1.74
C ARG A 59 1.26 12.79 0.38
N GLN A 60 2.24 12.20 -0.28
CA GLN A 60 1.95 11.25 -1.34
C GLN A 60 1.87 9.86 -0.73
N GLY A 61 0.78 9.15 -1.01
CA GLY A 61 0.65 7.76 -0.55
C GLY A 61 1.83 6.93 -1.06
N LYS A 62 2.67 6.44 -0.13
CA LYS A 62 3.84 5.60 -0.46
C LYS A 62 3.44 4.21 -1.00
N VAL A 63 2.16 3.87 -0.84
CA VAL A 63 1.56 2.60 -1.21
C VAL A 63 1.61 2.28 -2.70
N MET A 64 1.73 3.28 -3.60
CA MET A 64 1.71 3.00 -5.04
C MET A 64 2.85 2.06 -5.48
N LYS A 65 3.99 2.09 -4.78
CA LYS A 65 5.08 1.13 -5.01
C LYS A 65 4.65 -0.31 -4.71
N CYS A 66 3.89 -0.52 -3.63
CA CYS A 66 3.34 -1.83 -3.24
C CYS A 66 2.23 -2.28 -4.21
N VAL A 67 1.37 -1.35 -4.64
CA VAL A 67 0.29 -1.63 -5.61
C VAL A 67 0.85 -2.08 -6.95
N ALA A 68 2.01 -1.55 -7.37
CA ALA A 68 2.66 -1.93 -8.62
C ALA A 68 3.29 -3.34 -8.60
N LEU A 69 3.43 -3.99 -7.44
CA LEU A 69 4.08 -5.31 -7.34
C LEU A 69 3.25 -6.45 -7.92
N SER A 70 1.93 -6.31 -7.98
CA SER A 70 1.04 -7.36 -8.48
C SER A 70 -0.26 -6.76 -9.01
N PRO A 71 -0.78 -7.25 -10.16
CA PRO A 71 -2.10 -6.86 -10.64
C PRO A 71 -3.23 -7.09 -9.61
N ALA A 72 -3.09 -8.11 -8.75
CA ALA A 72 -4.06 -8.36 -7.69
C ALA A 72 -4.12 -7.21 -6.66
N SER A 73 -3.03 -6.45 -6.49
CA SER A 73 -2.95 -5.32 -5.57
C SER A 73 -3.57 -4.03 -6.12
N SER A 74 -3.84 -3.96 -7.44
CA SER A 74 -4.42 -2.78 -8.11
C SER A 74 -5.87 -2.97 -8.56
N HIS A 75 -6.48 -4.13 -8.30
CA HIS A 75 -7.84 -4.47 -8.71
C HIS A 75 -8.89 -3.41 -8.32
N PHE A 76 -8.77 -2.83 -7.13
CA PHE A 76 -9.68 -1.77 -6.66
C PHE A 76 -9.55 -0.44 -7.45
N TYR A 77 -8.45 -0.23 -8.15
CA TYR A 77 -8.27 0.90 -9.08
C TYR A 77 -8.84 0.61 -10.47
N SER A 78 -8.74 -0.64 -10.94
CA SER A 78 -9.06 -0.99 -12.34
C SER A 78 -10.55 -1.18 -12.58
N ASP A 79 -11.22 -2.04 -11.81
CA ASP A 79 -12.63 -2.38 -12.00
C ASP A 79 -13.49 -2.15 -10.74
N GLY A 80 -12.85 -2.14 -9.55
CA GLY A 80 -13.56 -2.01 -8.28
C GLY A 80 -14.47 -3.20 -7.95
N ALA A 81 -14.36 -4.33 -8.67
CA ALA A 81 -15.20 -5.50 -8.41
C ALA A 81 -14.98 -6.00 -6.97
N TYR A 82 -16.06 -6.47 -6.35
CA TYR A 82 -16.10 -6.90 -4.94
C TYR A 82 -15.72 -5.82 -3.92
N THR A 83 -15.66 -4.54 -4.32
CA THR A 83 -15.42 -3.40 -3.43
C THR A 83 -16.69 -2.53 -3.37
N ARG A 84 -17.24 -2.30 -2.18
CA ARG A 84 -18.39 -1.38 -2.06
C ARG A 84 -17.93 0.04 -2.39
N PHE A 85 -18.81 0.86 -2.94
CA PHE A 85 -18.48 2.25 -3.27
C PHE A 85 -17.94 3.05 -2.05
N ALA A 86 -18.48 2.79 -0.86
CA ALA A 86 -18.01 3.41 0.38
C ALA A 86 -16.55 3.02 0.71
N ASP A 87 -16.21 1.74 0.54
CA ASP A 87 -14.85 1.22 0.77
C ASP A 87 -13.89 1.80 -0.26
N TRP A 88 -14.28 1.77 -1.55
CA TRP A 88 -13.51 2.38 -2.64
C TRP A 88 -13.19 3.84 -2.34
N ARG A 89 -14.21 4.66 -2.02
CA ARG A 89 -14.03 6.08 -1.68
C ARG A 89 -13.14 6.29 -0.45
N PHE A 90 -13.23 5.41 0.54
CA PHE A 90 -12.45 5.50 1.78
C PHE A 90 -10.96 5.18 1.56
N VAL A 91 -10.65 4.16 0.76
CA VAL A 91 -9.27 3.69 0.53
C VAL A 91 -8.36 4.81 0.02
N PHE A 92 -8.83 5.68 -0.88
CA PHE A 92 -8.02 6.83 -1.34
C PHE A 92 -7.70 7.82 -0.22
N LYS A 93 -8.67 8.12 0.64
CA LYS A 93 -8.45 9.01 1.80
C LYS A 93 -7.46 8.40 2.79
N ALA A 94 -7.56 7.09 3.03
CA ALA A 94 -6.60 6.36 3.86
C ALA A 94 -5.20 6.45 3.24
N ARG A 95 -5.04 6.06 1.97
CA ARG A 95 -3.73 6.05 1.30
C ARG A 95 -3.06 7.43 1.21
N LEU A 96 -3.84 8.52 1.14
CA LEU A 96 -3.33 9.89 1.11
C LEU A 96 -3.13 10.50 2.51
N GLY A 97 -3.37 9.75 3.59
CA GLY A 97 -3.27 10.29 4.96
C GLY A 97 -4.26 11.43 5.22
N GLN A 98 -5.44 11.35 4.62
CA GLN A 98 -6.53 12.34 4.74
C GLN A 98 -7.63 11.89 5.71
N VAL A 99 -7.47 10.73 6.36
CA VAL A 99 -8.34 10.28 7.44
C VAL A 99 -8.14 11.22 8.64
N PRO A 100 -9.21 11.65 9.34
CA PRO A 100 -9.14 12.64 10.42
C PRO A 100 -8.56 12.06 11.72
N LEU A 101 -7.35 11.54 11.66
CA LEU A 101 -6.56 11.06 12.78
C LEU A 101 -5.80 12.22 13.44
N ASN A 102 -5.60 12.17 14.75
CA ASN A 102 -4.96 13.24 15.51
C ASN A 102 -3.52 13.48 15.03
N GLY A 103 -2.78 12.44 14.68
CA GLY A 103 -1.42 12.53 14.10
C GLY A 103 -1.34 13.30 12.79
N TYR A 104 -2.46 13.45 12.09
CA TYR A 104 -2.52 14.13 10.79
C TYR A 104 -3.08 15.54 10.86
N LYS A 105 -3.42 16.07 12.04
CA LYS A 105 -3.92 17.43 12.23
C LYS A 105 -2.75 18.40 12.48
N PRO A 106 -2.28 19.16 11.47
CA PRO A 106 -1.11 20.02 11.61
C PRO A 106 -1.30 21.18 12.60
N TRP A 107 -2.54 21.60 12.84
CA TRP A 107 -2.88 22.66 13.79
C TRP A 107 -2.89 22.20 15.25
N LYS A 108 -2.75 20.90 15.54
CA LYS A 108 -2.63 20.39 16.91
C LYS A 108 -1.16 20.36 17.34
N ALA A 109 -0.88 20.77 18.58
CA ALA A 109 0.42 20.54 19.20
C ALA A 109 0.74 19.05 19.25
N ILE A 110 2.02 18.67 19.17
CA ILE A 110 2.46 17.27 19.09
C ILE A 110 1.92 16.43 20.25
N GLN A 111 1.86 16.99 21.45
CA GLN A 111 1.29 16.34 22.65
C GLN A 111 -0.20 15.97 22.50
N ASP A 112 -0.97 16.70 21.69
CA ASP A 112 -2.40 16.47 21.46
C ASP A 112 -2.67 15.56 20.25
N GLN A 113 -1.60 15.05 19.63
CA GLN A 113 -1.65 14.15 18.48
C GLN A 113 -1.69 12.66 18.87
N GLY A 114 -1.76 12.36 20.16
CA GLY A 114 -1.84 11.00 20.70
C GLY A 114 -3.08 10.23 20.28
N CYS A 115 -3.00 8.92 20.44
CA CYS A 115 -4.08 7.99 20.15
C CYS A 115 -5.31 8.22 21.02
N ARG A 116 -6.48 8.31 20.38
CA ARG A 116 -7.77 8.47 21.08
C ARG A 116 -8.27 7.19 21.77
N TYR A 117 -7.61 6.06 21.54
CA TYR A 117 -7.99 4.75 22.05
C TYR A 117 -7.09 4.27 23.21
N GLY A 118 -6.39 5.19 23.87
CA GLY A 118 -5.61 4.90 25.08
C GLY A 118 -4.18 4.41 24.84
N ASP A 119 -3.62 4.66 23.65
CA ASP A 119 -2.22 4.38 23.35
C ASP A 119 -1.36 5.64 23.45
N ALA A 120 -0.10 5.51 23.86
CA ALA A 120 0.84 6.63 23.99
C ALA A 120 1.37 7.11 22.63
N ASP A 121 1.22 6.29 21.60
CA ASP A 121 1.67 6.59 20.25
C ASP A 121 0.85 7.72 19.58
N ARG A 122 1.50 8.39 18.64
CA ARG A 122 0.85 9.34 17.73
C ARG A 122 -0.20 8.63 16.87
N GLU A 123 -1.41 9.20 16.82
CA GLU A 123 -2.53 8.60 16.07
C GLU A 123 -2.34 8.74 14.55
N THR A 124 -1.60 7.81 13.96
CA THR A 124 -1.36 7.70 12.51
C THR A 124 -2.10 6.49 11.94
N LEU A 125 -2.20 6.37 10.61
CA LEU A 125 -2.78 5.18 9.99
C LEU A 125 -2.02 3.89 10.32
N PRO A 126 -0.67 3.82 10.19
CA PRO A 126 0.06 2.63 10.62
C PRO A 126 -0.25 2.25 12.07
N HIS A 127 -0.32 3.24 12.96
CA HIS A 127 -0.67 3.01 14.35
C HIS A 127 -2.09 2.41 14.49
N VAL A 128 -3.12 3.12 14.02
CA VAL A 128 -4.53 2.71 14.20
C VAL A 128 -4.84 1.37 13.53
N LEU A 129 -4.20 1.08 12.39
CA LEU A 129 -4.47 -0.13 11.62
C LEU A 129 -3.62 -1.33 12.04
N CYS A 130 -2.41 -1.15 12.59
CA CYS A 130 -1.48 -2.25 12.82
C CYS A 130 -0.90 -2.35 14.23
N HIS A 131 -0.92 -1.29 15.03
CA HIS A 131 -0.17 -1.23 16.29
C HIS A 131 -0.98 -0.80 17.50
N CYS A 132 -2.16 -0.21 17.30
CA CYS A 132 -2.95 0.38 18.38
C CYS A 132 -3.52 -0.69 19.33
N ASN A 133 -3.11 -0.65 20.59
CA ASN A 133 -3.59 -1.59 21.61
C ASN A 133 -5.11 -1.49 21.80
N GLY A 134 -5.67 -0.28 21.84
CA GLY A 134 -7.11 -0.04 21.94
C GLY A 134 -7.92 -0.54 20.72
N ARG A 135 -7.25 -0.95 19.64
CA ARG A 135 -7.88 -1.52 18.43
C ARG A 135 -7.48 -2.97 18.18
N LEU A 136 -6.77 -3.62 19.13
CA LEU A 136 -6.30 -4.99 18.99
C LEU A 136 -7.41 -5.96 18.60
N TYR A 137 -8.58 -5.86 19.24
CA TYR A 137 -9.74 -6.68 18.90
C TYR A 137 -10.12 -6.60 17.41
N VAL A 138 -10.16 -5.41 16.83
CA VAL A 138 -10.52 -5.21 15.42
C VAL A 138 -9.41 -5.75 14.49
N MET A 139 -8.14 -5.59 14.89
CA MET A 139 -7.02 -6.15 14.15
C MET A 139 -7.05 -7.69 14.15
N THR A 140 -7.37 -8.30 15.29
CA THR A 140 -7.57 -9.75 15.42
C THR A 140 -8.76 -10.24 14.60
N LEU A 141 -9.89 -9.53 14.59
CA LEU A 141 -11.02 -9.87 13.72
C LEU A 141 -10.64 -9.87 12.24
N ARG A 142 -9.90 -8.85 11.79
CA ARG A 142 -9.40 -8.77 10.41
C ARG A 142 -8.46 -9.93 10.09
N HIS A 143 -7.52 -10.23 10.99
CA HIS A 143 -6.60 -11.37 10.83
C HIS A 143 -7.36 -12.70 10.74
N ASN A 144 -8.27 -12.97 11.68
CA ASN A 144 -9.09 -14.20 11.68
C ASN A 144 -9.93 -14.32 10.41
N ALA A 145 -10.51 -13.23 9.90
CA ALA A 145 -11.26 -13.25 8.65
C ALA A 145 -10.38 -13.65 7.45
N LEU A 146 -9.09 -13.29 7.44
CA LEU A 146 -8.14 -13.75 6.43
C LEU A 146 -7.80 -15.22 6.60
N VAL A 147 -7.55 -15.68 7.83
CA VAL A 147 -7.33 -17.09 8.14
C VAL A 147 -8.50 -17.93 7.61
N THR A 148 -9.74 -17.58 7.94
CA THR A 148 -10.94 -18.29 7.46
C THR A 148 -11.02 -18.34 5.93
N ARG A 149 -10.68 -17.24 5.24
CA ARG A 149 -10.69 -17.21 3.77
C ARG A 149 -9.63 -18.13 3.17
N VAL A 150 -8.42 -18.13 3.73
CA VAL A 150 -7.33 -19.00 3.29
C VAL A 150 -7.70 -20.47 3.53
N VAL A 151 -8.14 -20.82 4.73
CA VAL A 151 -8.61 -22.18 5.08
C VAL A 151 -9.67 -22.65 4.08
N LYS A 152 -10.72 -21.84 3.86
CA LYS A 152 -11.80 -22.18 2.91
C LYS A 152 -11.28 -22.42 1.49
N ALA A 153 -10.28 -21.66 1.04
CA ALA A 153 -9.72 -21.77 -0.30
C ALA A 153 -8.82 -23.01 -0.47
N ILE A 154 -8.08 -23.41 0.56
CA ILE A 154 -7.12 -24.53 0.49
C ILE A 154 -7.73 -25.87 0.88
N THR A 155 -8.77 -25.89 1.73
CA THR A 155 -9.40 -27.13 2.24
C THR A 155 -9.74 -28.17 1.16
N PRO A 156 -10.24 -27.80 -0.04
CA PRO A 156 -10.54 -28.79 -1.08
C PRO A 156 -9.32 -29.51 -1.65
N LYS A 157 -8.10 -29.03 -1.36
CA LYS A 157 -6.84 -29.47 -1.98
C LYS A 157 -5.87 -30.11 -1.00
N VAL A 158 -6.02 -29.89 0.31
CA VAL A 158 -5.02 -30.24 1.33
C VAL A 158 -5.67 -30.86 2.56
N THR A 159 -4.91 -31.65 3.30
CA THR A 159 -5.31 -32.13 4.62
C THR A 159 -4.88 -31.11 5.67
N ILE A 160 -5.81 -30.60 6.48
CA ILE A 160 -5.48 -29.69 7.59
C ILE A 160 -5.00 -30.52 8.78
N ILE A 161 -3.74 -30.35 9.18
CA ILE A 161 -3.16 -30.98 10.38
C ILE A 161 -3.56 -30.21 11.63
N SER A 162 -3.49 -28.88 11.57
CA SER A 162 -3.76 -28.00 12.71
C SER A 162 -4.24 -26.63 12.23
N GLU A 163 -5.16 -26.03 12.96
CA GLU A 163 -5.61 -24.65 12.78
C GLU A 163 -5.66 -23.96 14.14
N ASN A 164 -4.93 -22.85 14.30
CA ASN A 164 -4.90 -22.04 15.53
C ASN A 164 -4.64 -22.83 16.83
N ARG A 165 -3.86 -23.91 16.74
CA ARG A 165 -3.49 -24.75 17.90
C ARG A 165 -1.98 -24.79 18.10
N GLN A 166 -1.59 -24.86 19.37
CA GLN A 166 -0.21 -25.02 19.77
C GLN A 166 0.31 -26.37 19.26
N VAL A 167 1.51 -26.36 18.67
CA VAL A 167 2.18 -27.58 18.23
C VAL A 167 2.74 -28.31 19.45
N GLN A 168 2.40 -29.59 19.58
CA GLN A 168 2.80 -30.42 20.71
C GLN A 168 4.32 -30.41 20.92
N GLY A 169 4.78 -30.27 22.15
CA GLY A 169 6.20 -30.19 22.48
C GLY A 169 6.86 -28.84 22.18
N THR A 170 6.09 -27.83 21.76
CA THR A 170 6.58 -26.46 21.53
C THR A 170 5.62 -25.44 22.13
N ASN A 171 6.04 -24.18 22.28
CA ASN A 171 5.16 -23.05 22.62
C ASN A 171 4.68 -22.28 21.36
N MET A 172 4.82 -22.88 20.18
CA MET A 172 4.51 -22.24 18.91
C MET A 172 3.08 -22.55 18.46
N ARG A 173 2.39 -21.52 17.96
CA ARG A 173 1.02 -21.61 17.45
C ARG A 173 0.94 -20.90 16.09
N PRO A 174 1.38 -21.55 15.00
CA PRO A 174 1.11 -21.05 13.66
C PRO A 174 -0.39 -21.06 13.38
N ASP A 175 -0.83 -20.23 12.43
CA ASP A 175 -2.26 -20.10 12.12
C ASP A 175 -2.81 -21.38 11.49
N ILE A 176 -2.08 -22.01 10.56
CA ILE A 176 -2.51 -23.21 9.84
C ILE A 176 -1.30 -24.11 9.56
N ILE A 177 -1.45 -25.41 9.76
CA ILE A 177 -0.51 -26.43 9.28
C ILE A 177 -1.29 -27.37 8.38
N VAL A 178 -0.81 -27.56 7.15
CA VAL A 178 -1.45 -28.45 6.17
C VAL A 178 -0.46 -29.44 5.59
N GLN A 179 -0.99 -30.57 5.14
CA GLN A 179 -0.27 -31.56 4.36
C GLN A 179 -0.85 -31.62 2.95
N PHE A 180 0.05 -31.58 1.97
CA PHE A 180 -0.25 -31.82 0.57
C PHE A 180 0.78 -32.83 0.05
N GLU A 181 0.34 -34.03 -0.28
CA GLU A 181 1.22 -35.14 -0.66
C GLU A 181 2.33 -35.37 0.39
N ASN A 182 3.60 -35.28 -0.01
CA ASN A 182 4.78 -35.39 0.85
C ASN A 182 5.26 -34.03 1.37
N GLN A 183 4.46 -32.97 1.27
CA GLN A 183 4.81 -31.64 1.76
C GLN A 183 3.97 -31.24 2.97
N ILE A 184 4.62 -30.71 4.00
CA ILE A 184 3.99 -30.04 5.13
C ILE A 184 4.25 -28.54 4.98
N LEU A 185 3.17 -27.75 4.93
CA LEU A 185 3.23 -26.30 4.87
C LEU A 185 2.79 -25.71 6.21
N ILE A 186 3.68 -24.96 6.84
CA ILE A 186 3.40 -24.18 8.05
C ILE A 186 3.04 -22.76 7.58
N ILE A 187 1.75 -22.46 7.57
CA ILE A 187 1.22 -21.21 7.06
C ILE A 187 0.92 -20.28 8.23
N ASP A 188 1.47 -19.07 8.16
CA ASP A 188 1.18 -18.03 9.14
C ASP A 188 0.84 -16.73 8.43
N ILE A 189 -0.29 -16.16 8.82
CA ILE A 189 -0.90 -15.00 8.19
C ILE A 189 -0.53 -13.76 9.01
N THR A 190 -0.14 -12.70 8.33
CA THR A 190 0.16 -11.43 8.99
C THR A 190 -0.32 -10.25 8.16
N VAL A 191 -0.82 -9.25 8.86
CA VAL A 191 -1.24 -7.98 8.27
C VAL A 191 -0.26 -6.91 8.71
N THR A 192 0.31 -6.18 7.76
CA THR A 192 1.26 -5.10 8.03
C THR A 192 0.88 -3.88 7.20
N PHE A 193 1.22 -2.69 7.69
CA PHE A 193 0.99 -1.47 6.94
C PHE A 193 1.89 -1.45 5.70
N GLU A 194 1.28 -1.22 4.54
CA GLU A 194 1.86 -1.37 3.22
C GLU A 194 2.56 -0.10 2.70
N ASP A 195 3.31 0.57 3.58
CA ASP A 195 4.04 1.79 3.22
C ASP A 195 5.06 1.56 2.09
N GLU A 196 5.82 0.47 2.17
CA GLU A 196 6.85 0.12 1.20
C GLU A 196 6.96 -1.40 1.01
N PRO A 197 7.46 -1.88 -0.15
CA PRO A 197 7.63 -3.31 -0.41
C PRO A 197 8.42 -4.04 0.69
N ASP A 198 9.43 -3.38 1.26
CA ASP A 198 10.27 -3.95 2.31
C ASP A 198 9.49 -4.26 3.60
N ALA A 199 8.39 -3.55 3.87
CA ALA A 199 7.51 -3.88 5.00
C ALA A 199 6.96 -5.31 4.88
N PHE A 200 6.62 -5.76 3.67
CA PHE A 200 6.18 -7.13 3.41
C PHE A 200 7.33 -8.14 3.54
N HIS A 201 8.52 -7.81 3.04
CA HIS A 201 9.70 -8.68 3.19
C HIS A 201 10.05 -8.90 4.66
N ARG A 202 10.16 -7.82 5.44
CA ARG A 202 10.42 -7.91 6.89
C ARG A 202 9.33 -8.68 7.63
N ALA A 203 8.07 -8.52 7.24
CA ALA A 203 6.97 -9.29 7.84
C ALA A 203 7.09 -10.80 7.55
N ARG A 204 7.47 -11.19 6.31
CA ARG A 204 7.72 -12.60 5.95
C ARG A 204 8.88 -13.18 6.75
N GLU A 205 10.02 -12.50 6.75
CA GLU A 205 11.23 -13.01 7.40
C GLU A 205 11.06 -13.15 8.91
N ARG A 206 10.35 -12.22 9.58
CA ARG A 206 10.01 -12.38 11.00
C ARG A 206 9.23 -13.67 11.30
N LYS A 207 8.30 -14.06 10.42
CA LYS A 207 7.50 -15.28 10.60
C LYS A 207 8.32 -16.54 10.31
N LYS A 208 9.14 -16.53 9.26
CA LYS A 208 10.08 -17.62 8.96
C LYS A 208 11.03 -17.87 10.13
N VAL A 209 11.68 -16.81 10.63
CA VAL A 209 12.60 -16.90 11.78
C VAL A 209 11.87 -17.43 13.02
N ARG A 210 10.65 -16.92 13.31
CA ARG A 210 9.86 -17.33 14.48
C ARG A 210 9.55 -18.83 14.48
N TYR A 211 9.21 -19.40 13.33
CA TYR A 211 8.80 -20.80 13.22
C TYR A 211 9.88 -21.73 12.69
N ASN A 212 11.13 -21.26 12.55
CA ASN A 212 12.21 -22.04 11.94
C ASN A 212 12.42 -23.40 12.62
N ALA A 213 12.28 -23.46 13.95
CA ALA A 213 12.41 -24.69 14.72
C ALA A 213 11.32 -25.74 14.40
N LEU A 214 10.19 -25.34 13.80
CA LEU A 214 9.15 -26.29 13.37
C LEU A 214 9.55 -27.07 12.11
N LEU A 215 10.55 -26.60 11.35
CA LEU A 215 11.03 -27.33 10.18
C LEU A 215 11.52 -28.73 10.59
N ASP A 216 12.44 -28.78 11.55
CA ASP A 216 13.00 -30.03 12.06
C ASP A 216 11.95 -30.85 12.83
N HIS A 217 11.03 -30.18 13.53
CA HIS A 217 9.96 -30.85 14.28
C HIS A 217 9.04 -31.72 13.40
N PHE A 218 8.72 -31.24 12.20
CA PHE A 218 7.84 -31.96 11.26
C PHE A 218 8.61 -32.75 10.20
N LYS A 219 9.94 -32.64 10.15
CA LYS A 219 10.75 -33.28 9.13
C LYS A 219 10.80 -34.79 9.33
N THR A 220 10.58 -35.52 8.25
CA THR A 220 10.81 -36.97 8.13
C THR A 220 11.72 -37.22 6.92
N PRO A 221 12.27 -38.44 6.77
CA PRO A 221 13.11 -38.77 5.62
C PRO A 221 12.40 -38.65 4.26
N THR A 222 11.08 -38.72 4.24
CA THR A 222 10.27 -38.82 3.01
C THR A 222 9.47 -37.56 2.69
N ASN A 223 9.47 -36.56 3.59
CA ASN A 223 8.70 -35.34 3.42
C ASN A 223 9.56 -34.09 3.21
N HIS A 224 8.92 -33.01 2.78
CA HIS A 224 9.46 -31.66 2.77
C HIS A 224 8.62 -30.78 3.70
N VAL A 225 9.26 -29.87 4.43
CA VAL A 225 8.58 -28.94 5.33
C VAL A 225 8.96 -27.53 4.93
N GLU A 226 7.98 -26.65 4.76
CA GLU A 226 8.19 -25.25 4.40
C GLU A 226 7.36 -24.32 5.29
N ILE A 227 7.94 -23.17 5.63
CA ILE A 227 7.21 -22.08 6.29
C ILE A 227 6.77 -21.07 5.24
N PHE A 228 5.45 -20.91 5.13
CA PHE A 228 4.82 -19.99 4.19
C PHE A 228 4.18 -18.81 4.94
N ALA A 229 4.84 -17.67 4.93
CA ALA A 229 4.31 -16.43 5.52
C ALA A 229 3.40 -15.69 4.53
N PHE A 230 2.09 -15.73 4.75
CA PHE A 230 1.11 -15.02 3.94
C PHE A 230 0.94 -13.58 4.47
N VAL A 231 1.42 -12.59 3.72
CA VAL A 231 1.42 -11.18 4.13
C VAL A 231 0.40 -10.39 3.34
N MET A 232 -0.44 -9.63 4.04
CA MET A 232 -1.40 -8.70 3.45
C MET A 232 -1.16 -7.25 3.94
N GLY A 233 -1.47 -6.27 3.09
CA GLY A 233 -1.61 -4.86 3.47
C GLY A 233 -2.81 -4.62 4.39
N ALA A 234 -2.80 -3.52 5.13
CA ALA A 234 -3.74 -3.21 6.19
C ALA A 234 -5.02 -2.49 5.74
#